data_AF-A0A6L4AR43-F1
#
_entry.id   AF-A0A6L4AR43-F1
#
_cell.length_a   1.000
_cell.length_b   1.000
_cell.length_c   1.000
_cell.angle_alpha   90.00
_cell.angle_beta   90.00
_cell.angle_gamma   90.00
#
_symmetry.space_group_name_H-M   'P 1'
#
loop_
_entity.id
_entity.type
_entity.pdbx_description
1 polymer ?
#
loop_
_entity_poly.entity_id
_entity_poly.type
_entity_poly.pdbx_seq_one_letter_code
_entity_poly.pdbx_strand_id
1 'polypeptide(L)'
;SRAAPAIGAALRDFRGLPHRLELAGEHRGVRFYDDSKGTNVGATARSLEGFPDRSVHAILGGRNKGADLAGLRDVASRKLRRAYLIGESAGELAAALSGAVETVETGTLEAAVAAAAAAATAGEVVVLSPACASFDQFRDYRDRGEQFVRFVEEVTGGVAAGGSDG
;
A
#
# COMPACT_ATOMS: atom_id res chain seq x y z
N SER A 1 -22.42 -31.74 12.34
CA SER A 1 -22.24 -30.70 13.37
C SER A 1 -20.78 -30.29 13.39
N ARG A 2 -20.50 -29.04 12.99
CA ARG A 2 -19.34 -28.11 13.14
C ARG A 2 -18.01 -28.65 13.73
N ALA A 3 -16.83 -28.20 13.30
CA ALA A 3 -16.46 -26.82 12.92
C ALA A 3 -15.25 -26.77 11.96
N ALA A 4 -15.20 -25.75 11.11
CA ALA A 4 -14.01 -25.34 10.36
C ALA A 4 -12.98 -24.67 11.29
N PRO A 5 -11.66 -24.84 11.07
CA PRO A 5 -10.65 -24.24 11.92
C PRO A 5 -10.65 -22.72 11.76
N ALA A 6 -10.66 -22.04 12.91
CA ALA A 6 -10.75 -20.60 13.06
C ALA A 6 -9.57 -19.87 12.38
N ILE A 7 -9.90 -19.08 11.36
CA ILE A 7 -9.03 -18.02 10.83
C ILE A 7 -9.04 -16.89 11.88
N GLY A 8 -8.14 -16.96 12.86
CA GLY A 8 -8.16 -15.99 13.97
C GLY A 8 -6.90 -15.90 14.83
N ALA A 9 -5.78 -16.49 14.42
CA ALA A 9 -4.58 -16.55 15.27
C ALA A 9 -3.35 -15.77 14.77
N ALA A 10 -3.33 -15.24 13.54
CA ALA A 10 -2.13 -14.61 12.98
C ALA A 10 -2.03 -13.08 13.19
N LEU A 11 -3.03 -12.42 13.79
CA LEU A 11 -3.06 -10.95 13.88
C LEU A 11 -2.68 -10.37 15.25
N ARG A 12 -2.36 -11.20 16.24
CA ARG A 12 -2.18 -10.74 17.63
C ARG A 12 -0.78 -10.19 17.96
N ASP A 13 0.22 -10.38 17.10
CA ASP A 13 1.61 -9.94 17.39
C ASP A 13 2.11 -8.80 16.49
N PHE A 14 1.22 -8.08 15.81
CA PHE A 14 1.61 -6.87 15.09
C PHE A 14 1.87 -5.73 16.08
N ARG A 15 3.12 -5.64 16.59
CA ARG A 15 3.58 -4.48 17.35
C ARG A 15 3.45 -3.26 16.46
N GLY A 16 2.53 -2.37 16.84
CA GLY A 16 2.06 -1.23 16.05
C GLY A 16 3.17 -0.53 15.28
N LEU A 17 2.94 -0.39 13.98
CA LEU A 17 3.83 0.31 13.08
C LEU A 17 4.05 1.75 13.56
N PRO A 18 5.30 2.20 13.72
CA PRO A 18 5.59 3.60 13.97
C PRO A 18 5.20 4.38 12.71
N HIS A 19 4.31 5.35 12.87
CA HIS A 19 3.48 5.99 11.83
C HIS A 19 2.22 5.19 11.55
N ARG A 20 1.10 5.77 12.00
CA ARG A 20 -0.23 5.18 12.10
C ARG A 20 -0.72 4.77 10.71
N LEU A 21 -0.48 3.52 10.32
CA LEU A 21 -1.22 2.89 9.25
C LEU A 21 -2.70 2.89 9.60
N GLU A 22 -3.53 3.46 8.75
CA GLU A 22 -4.97 3.48 8.92
C GLU A 22 -5.59 2.42 8.00
N LEU A 23 -6.36 1.48 8.55
CA LEU A 23 -7.05 0.48 7.75
C LEU A 23 -8.17 1.16 6.96
N ALA A 24 -8.04 1.19 5.64
CA ALA A 24 -9.01 1.79 4.73
C ALA A 24 -10.13 0.81 4.33
N GLY A 25 -9.87 -0.50 4.39
CA GLY A 25 -10.87 -1.51 4.06
C GLY A 25 -10.29 -2.93 3.95
N GLU A 26 -11.17 -3.89 3.75
CA GLU A 26 -10.81 -5.28 3.49
C GLU A 26 -11.69 -5.86 2.38
N HIS A 27 -11.09 -6.58 1.44
CA HIS A 27 -11.82 -7.27 0.37
C HIS A 27 -11.18 -8.61 0.07
N ARG A 28 -11.98 -9.70 0.11
CA ARG A 28 -11.51 -11.06 -0.21
C ARG A 28 -10.25 -11.48 0.58
N GLY A 29 -10.15 -11.06 1.85
CA GLY A 29 -9.01 -11.34 2.72
C GLY A 29 -7.76 -10.50 2.43
N VAL A 30 -7.86 -9.47 1.58
CA VAL A 30 -6.82 -8.46 1.34
C VAL A 30 -7.13 -7.21 2.15
N ARG A 31 -6.18 -6.72 2.93
CA ARG A 31 -6.33 -5.50 3.74
C ARG A 31 -5.65 -4.32 3.07
N PHE A 32 -6.30 -3.16 3.13
CA PHE A 32 -5.84 -1.91 2.53
C PHE A 32 -5.44 -0.92 3.61
N TYR A 33 -4.22 -0.41 3.55
CA TYR A 33 -3.68 0.52 4.54
C TYR A 33 -3.30 1.86 3.92
N ASP A 34 -3.76 2.95 4.54
CA ASP A 34 -3.35 4.31 4.22
C ASP A 34 -2.13 4.71 5.08
N ASP A 35 -1.05 5.05 4.40
CA ASP A 35 0.16 5.71 4.91
C ASP A 35 0.54 6.91 4.03
N SER A 36 -0.45 7.67 3.55
CA SER A 36 -0.25 8.82 2.68
C SER A 36 0.67 9.90 3.28
N LYS A 37 0.84 9.91 4.62
CA LYS A 37 1.81 10.77 5.32
C LYS A 37 3.28 10.38 5.07
N GLY A 38 3.55 9.14 4.63
CA GLY A 38 4.84 8.60 4.23
C GLY A 38 5.41 9.28 2.98
N THR A 39 5.80 10.55 3.14
CA THR A 39 6.24 11.46 2.07
C THR A 39 7.76 11.48 1.87
N ASN A 40 8.47 10.51 2.46
CA ASN A 40 9.90 10.34 2.29
C ASN A 40 10.27 8.84 2.33
N VAL A 41 11.43 8.52 1.73
CA VAL A 41 11.96 7.15 1.60
C VAL A 41 12.06 6.41 2.93
N GLY A 42 12.53 7.06 4.00
CA GLY A 42 12.72 6.42 5.30
C GLY A 42 11.39 6.04 5.97
N ALA A 43 10.39 6.90 5.87
CA ALA A 43 9.05 6.62 6.38
C ALA A 43 8.42 5.42 5.64
N THR A 44 8.52 5.41 4.30
CA THR A 44 8.02 4.30 3.50
C THR A 44 8.75 2.99 3.78
N ALA A 45 10.08 3.02 3.90
CA ALA A 45 10.83 1.82 4.26
C ALA A 45 10.37 1.25 5.62
N ARG A 46 10.21 2.11 6.63
CA ARG A 46 9.72 1.70 7.95
C ARG A 46 8.30 1.11 7.93
N SER A 47 7.42 1.70 7.12
CA SER A 47 6.05 1.23 6.90
C SER A 47 6.05 -0.18 6.33
N LEU A 48 6.86 -0.43 5.29
CA LEU A 48 7.01 -1.74 4.67
C LEU A 48 7.61 -2.79 5.60
N GLU A 49 8.53 -2.40 6.50
CA GLU A 49 9.15 -3.32 7.46
C GLU A 49 8.16 -3.96 8.44
N GLY A 50 7.01 -3.32 8.69
CA GLY A 50 5.99 -3.90 9.57
C GLY A 50 5.34 -5.14 8.99
N PHE A 51 5.30 -5.28 7.67
CA PHE A 51 4.58 -6.39 7.03
C PHE A 51 5.43 -7.66 6.90
N PRO A 52 4.78 -8.83 6.80
CA PRO A 52 5.46 -10.06 6.43
C PRO A 52 6.22 -9.95 5.11
N ASP A 53 7.23 -10.79 4.95
CA ASP A 53 8.00 -10.86 3.71
C ASP A 53 7.11 -11.31 2.54
N ARG A 54 7.35 -10.73 1.37
CA ARG A 54 6.65 -11.07 0.11
C ARG A 54 5.13 -11.06 0.24
N SER A 55 4.54 -10.09 0.95
CA SER A 55 3.09 -9.98 1.12
C SER A 55 2.49 -8.64 0.70
N VAL A 56 3.30 -7.70 0.24
CA VAL A 56 2.88 -6.29 0.10
C VAL A 56 2.74 -5.86 -1.36
N HIS A 57 1.59 -5.29 -1.70
CA HIS A 57 1.33 -4.52 -2.91
C HIS A 57 1.43 -3.03 -2.56
N ALA A 58 2.54 -2.37 -2.90
CA ALA A 58 2.79 -0.99 -2.50
C ALA A 58 2.43 0.00 -3.61
N ILE A 59 1.71 1.06 -3.27
CA ILE A 59 1.49 2.22 -4.14
C ILE A 59 2.52 3.29 -3.77
N LEU A 60 3.39 3.62 -4.72
CA LEU A 60 4.53 4.53 -4.55
C LEU A 60 4.42 5.68 -5.57
N GLY A 61 4.92 6.86 -5.21
CA GLY A 61 5.07 7.97 -6.16
C GLY A 61 4.42 9.28 -5.72
N GLY A 62 4.34 10.20 -6.67
CA GLY A 62 4.11 11.63 -6.45
C GLY A 62 5.30 12.47 -6.94
N ARG A 63 5.48 13.68 -6.39
CA ARG A 63 6.60 14.58 -6.71
C ARG A 63 7.84 14.26 -5.86
N ASN A 64 8.92 13.81 -6.51
CA ASN A 64 10.23 13.69 -5.89
C ASN A 64 10.84 15.09 -5.65
N LYS A 65 11.41 15.32 -4.47
CA LYS A 65 12.08 16.58 -4.07
C LYS A 65 13.60 16.38 -3.89
N GLY A 66 14.20 15.55 -4.73
CA GLY A 66 15.63 15.22 -4.69
C GLY A 66 16.00 14.12 -3.69
N ALA A 67 15.04 13.26 -3.30
CA ALA A 67 15.33 12.11 -2.47
C ALA A 67 16.01 11.00 -3.31
N ASP A 68 16.91 10.25 -2.67
CA ASP A 68 17.47 9.03 -3.25
C ASP A 68 16.49 7.86 -3.09
N LEU A 69 15.75 7.58 -4.15
CA LEU A 69 14.72 6.53 -4.18
C LEU A 69 15.34 5.12 -4.16
N ALA A 70 16.64 4.96 -4.45
CA ALA A 70 17.32 3.67 -4.38
C ALA A 70 17.36 3.12 -2.94
N GLY A 71 17.19 3.98 -1.93
CA GLY A 71 17.04 3.57 -0.53
C GLY A 71 15.85 2.63 -0.26
N LEU A 72 14.88 2.52 -1.19
CA LEU A 72 13.78 1.57 -1.08
C LEU A 72 14.12 0.15 -1.57
N ARG A 73 15.22 -0.05 -2.31
CA ARG A 73 15.50 -1.31 -3.02
C ARG A 73 15.54 -2.54 -2.10
N ASP A 74 16.24 -2.42 -0.98
CA ASP A 74 16.45 -3.54 -0.05
C ASP A 74 15.11 -4.01 0.54
N VAL A 75 14.38 -3.10 1.17
CA VAL A 75 13.05 -3.41 1.74
C VAL A 75 12.05 -3.82 0.66
N ALA A 76 12.11 -3.23 -0.54
CA ALA A 76 11.25 -3.59 -1.64
C ALA A 76 11.43 -5.05 -2.07
N SER A 77 12.68 -5.49 -2.20
CA SER A 77 13.00 -6.87 -2.61
C SER A 77 12.50 -7.92 -1.62
N ARG A 78 12.55 -7.61 -0.32
CA ARG A 78 12.10 -8.50 0.77
C ARG A 78 10.58 -8.51 0.93
N LYS A 79 9.95 -7.33 0.96
CA LYS A 79 8.57 -7.17 1.42
C LYS A 79 7.56 -7.21 0.28
N LEU A 80 7.90 -6.65 -0.88
CA LEU A 80 6.92 -6.41 -1.92
C LEU A 80 6.70 -7.64 -2.81
N ARG A 81 5.43 -7.87 -3.14
CA ARG A 81 5.00 -8.65 -4.30
C ARG A 81 5.12 -7.82 -5.57
N ARG A 82 4.65 -6.57 -5.52
CA ARG A 82 4.61 -5.64 -6.65
C ARG A 82 4.55 -4.19 -6.17
N ALA A 83 5.11 -3.27 -6.95
CA ALA A 83 4.99 -1.83 -6.75
C ALA A 83 4.16 -1.18 -7.87
N TYR A 84 3.21 -0.32 -7.51
CA TYR A 84 2.35 0.44 -8.42
C TYR A 84 2.75 1.90 -8.37
N LEU A 85 3.20 2.43 -9.50
CA LEU A 85 3.90 3.71 -9.55
C LEU A 85 2.98 4.81 -10.12
N ILE A 86 2.86 5.90 -9.37
CA ILE A 86 1.99 7.04 -9.68
C ILE A 86 2.78 8.36 -9.74
N GLY A 87 2.21 9.34 -10.43
CA GLY A 87 2.72 10.71 -10.40
C GLY A 87 4.06 10.92 -11.12
N GLU A 88 4.64 12.10 -10.90
CA GLU A 88 5.83 12.59 -11.65
C GLU A 88 7.07 11.69 -11.47
N SER A 89 7.23 11.08 -10.28
CA SER A 89 8.39 10.24 -9.95
C SER A 89 8.26 8.77 -10.39
N ALA A 90 7.20 8.39 -11.12
CA ALA A 90 6.98 6.99 -11.51
C ALA A 90 8.18 6.40 -12.28
N GLY A 91 8.73 7.13 -13.26
CA GLY A 91 9.90 6.67 -14.01
C GLY A 91 11.18 6.56 -13.16
N GLU A 92 11.39 7.51 -12.23
CA GLU A 92 12.52 7.45 -11.28
C GLU A 92 12.42 6.25 -10.35
N LEU A 93 11.21 5.95 -9.84
CA LEU A 93 10.94 4.78 -9.01
C LEU A 93 11.12 3.48 -9.78
N ALA A 94 10.67 3.41 -11.03
CA ALA A 94 10.85 2.24 -11.88
C ALA A 94 12.33 1.92 -12.07
N ALA A 95 13.13 2.95 -12.40
CA ALA A 95 14.59 2.81 -12.51
C ALA A 95 15.22 2.42 -11.16
N ALA A 96 14.85 3.10 -10.08
CA ALA A 96 15.38 2.84 -8.75
C ALA A 96 15.04 1.43 -8.24
N LEU A 97 13.90 0.86 -8.59
CA LEU A 97 13.45 -0.47 -8.13
C LEU A 97 13.73 -1.60 -9.12
N SER A 98 14.29 -1.28 -10.30
CA SER A 98 14.59 -2.26 -11.34
C SER A 98 15.42 -3.45 -10.82
N GLY A 99 14.92 -4.65 -11.03
CA GLY A 99 15.51 -5.91 -10.56
C GLY A 99 15.29 -6.25 -9.08
N ALA A 100 14.72 -5.35 -8.27
CA ALA A 100 14.36 -5.63 -6.88
C ALA A 100 12.93 -6.19 -6.76
N VAL A 101 11.98 -5.60 -7.50
CA VAL A 101 10.57 -6.01 -7.52
C VAL A 101 9.95 -5.68 -8.89
N GLU A 102 8.88 -6.40 -9.26
CA GLU A 102 8.04 -6.01 -10.39
C GLU A 102 7.38 -4.65 -10.13
N THR A 103 7.51 -3.73 -11.09
CA THR A 103 6.89 -2.40 -11.05
C THR A 103 5.84 -2.27 -12.15
N VAL A 104 4.72 -1.63 -11.84
CA VAL A 104 3.65 -1.31 -12.79
C VAL A 104 3.41 0.20 -12.74
N GLU A 105 3.68 0.90 -13.84
CA GLU A 105 3.38 2.33 -13.97
C GLU A 105 1.88 2.52 -14.23
N THR A 106 1.13 2.86 -13.19
CA THR A 106 -0.33 3.05 -13.28
C THR A 106 -0.71 4.50 -13.52
N GLY A 107 0.22 5.44 -13.28
CA GLY A 107 0.03 6.87 -13.51
C GLY A 107 -0.81 7.55 -12.43
N THR A 108 -1.99 7.02 -12.09
CA THR A 108 -2.91 7.59 -11.10
C THR A 108 -3.15 6.66 -9.92
N LEU A 109 -3.59 7.24 -8.80
CA LEU A 109 -3.95 6.50 -7.58
C LEU A 109 -5.15 5.57 -7.79
N GLU A 110 -6.18 6.02 -8.51
CA GLU A 110 -7.36 5.20 -8.86
C GLU A 110 -6.94 3.92 -9.61
N ALA A 111 -6.14 4.07 -10.65
CA ALA A 111 -5.63 2.95 -11.44
C ALA A 111 -4.72 2.04 -10.61
N ALA A 112 -3.92 2.60 -9.70
CA ALA A 112 -3.09 1.83 -8.76
C ALA A 112 -3.93 0.97 -7.82
N VAL A 113 -4.98 1.54 -7.22
CA VAL A 113 -5.88 0.81 -6.30
C VAL A 113 -6.61 -0.30 -7.04
N ALA A 114 -7.15 -0.03 -8.23
CA ALA A 114 -7.82 -1.04 -9.04
C ALA A 114 -6.88 -2.19 -9.44
N ALA A 115 -5.67 -1.87 -9.91
CA ALA A 115 -4.67 -2.87 -10.31
C ALA A 115 -4.13 -3.67 -9.11
N ALA A 116 -4.02 -3.06 -7.94
CA ALA A 116 -3.63 -3.73 -6.70
C ALA A 116 -4.73 -4.68 -6.22
N ALA A 117 -5.98 -4.22 -6.18
CA ALA A 117 -7.13 -5.02 -5.76
C ALA A 117 -7.36 -6.23 -6.70
N ALA A 118 -7.09 -6.09 -7.99
CA ALA A 118 -7.21 -7.19 -8.95
C ALA A 118 -6.11 -8.25 -8.82
N ALA A 119 -4.92 -7.87 -8.34
CA ALA A 119 -3.76 -8.75 -8.28
C ALA A 119 -3.54 -9.40 -6.91
N ALA A 120 -3.87 -8.68 -5.82
CA ALA A 120 -3.64 -9.14 -4.46
C ALA A 120 -4.58 -10.30 -4.09
N THR A 121 -4.08 -11.23 -3.28
CA THR A 121 -4.79 -12.43 -2.86
C THR A 121 -4.92 -12.51 -1.34
N ALA A 122 -5.83 -13.35 -0.85
CA ALA A 122 -6.13 -13.46 0.58
C ALA A 122 -4.86 -13.66 1.44
N GLY A 123 -4.71 -12.83 2.48
CA GLY A 123 -3.54 -12.80 3.36
C GLY A 123 -2.48 -11.77 2.95
N GLU A 124 -2.55 -11.22 1.74
CA GLU A 124 -1.70 -10.12 1.28
C GLU A 124 -2.30 -8.76 1.65
N VAL A 125 -1.51 -7.70 1.46
CA VAL A 125 -1.90 -6.34 1.82
C VAL A 125 -1.63 -5.37 0.68
N VAL A 126 -2.48 -4.36 0.56
CA VAL A 126 -2.26 -3.18 -0.28
C VAL A 126 -1.94 -2.00 0.64
N VAL A 127 -0.88 -1.26 0.37
CA VAL A 127 -0.50 -0.09 1.17
C VAL A 127 -0.19 1.11 0.28
N LEU A 128 -0.80 2.26 0.59
CA LEU A 128 -0.37 3.54 0.05
C LEU A 128 0.73 4.10 0.95
N SER A 129 2.00 3.99 0.55
CA SER A 129 3.12 4.61 1.26
C SER A 129 4.07 5.28 0.25
N PRO A 130 3.80 6.54 -0.14
CA PRO A 130 4.20 7.07 -1.44
C PRO A 130 5.69 7.39 -1.60
N ALA A 131 6.47 7.52 -0.53
CA ALA A 131 7.86 7.98 -0.49
C ALA A 131 8.12 9.39 -1.05
N CYS A 132 7.13 9.99 -1.72
CA CYS A 132 7.19 11.27 -2.40
C CYS A 132 6.05 12.21 -1.93
N ALA A 133 6.23 13.51 -2.19
CA ALA A 133 5.21 14.52 -1.90
C ALA A 133 4.00 14.39 -2.84
N SER A 134 2.82 14.87 -2.43
CA SER A 134 1.55 14.67 -3.16
C SER A 134 1.19 15.77 -4.17
N PHE A 135 1.96 16.86 -4.23
CA PHE A 135 1.56 18.12 -4.87
C PHE A 135 1.50 18.12 -6.41
N ASP A 136 1.81 17.00 -7.04
CA ASP A 136 1.68 16.80 -8.48
C ASP A 136 0.26 16.38 -8.88
N GLN A 137 -0.41 15.56 -8.06
CA GLN A 137 -1.72 15.00 -8.36
C GLN A 137 -2.81 15.38 -7.36
N PHE A 138 -2.42 15.93 -6.20
CA PHE A 138 -3.32 16.19 -5.07
C PHE A 138 -3.04 17.55 -4.44
N ARG A 139 -4.04 18.10 -3.72
CA ARG A 139 -3.87 19.34 -2.94
C ARG A 139 -2.83 19.20 -1.83
N ASP A 140 -2.88 18.09 -1.11
CA ASP A 140 -1.99 17.76 0.00
C ASP A 140 -2.06 16.24 0.30
N TYR A 141 -1.34 15.77 1.32
CA TYR A 141 -1.32 14.35 1.65
C TYR A 141 -2.66 13.84 2.22
N ARG A 142 -3.51 14.73 2.77
CA ARG A 142 -4.82 14.35 3.32
C ARG A 142 -5.78 14.07 2.17
N ASP A 143 -5.83 14.97 1.19
CA ASP A 143 -6.58 14.77 -0.05
C ASP A 143 -6.20 13.44 -0.73
N ARG A 144 -4.90 13.13 -0.82
CA ARG A 144 -4.44 11.83 -1.34
C ARG A 144 -4.94 10.62 -0.52
N GLY A 145 -4.94 10.72 0.80
CA GLY A 145 -5.44 9.66 1.69
C GLY A 145 -6.96 9.48 1.61
N GLU A 146 -7.70 10.59 1.61
CA GLU A 146 -9.15 10.62 1.41
C GLU A 146 -9.55 9.98 0.08
N GLN A 147 -8.81 10.29 -1.00
CA GLN A 147 -9.03 9.66 -2.30
C GLN A 147 -8.68 8.17 -2.28
N PHE A 148 -7.60 7.75 -1.60
CA PHE A 148 -7.29 6.34 -1.43
C PHE A 148 -8.43 5.57 -0.76
N VAL A 149 -8.95 6.08 0.36
CA VAL A 149 -10.08 5.47 1.07
C VAL A 149 -11.29 5.36 0.14
N ARG A 150 -11.63 6.43 -0.57
CA ARG A 150 -12.73 6.41 -1.55
C ARG A 150 -12.54 5.33 -2.62
N PHE A 151 -11.36 5.25 -3.24
CA PHE A 151 -11.11 4.24 -4.28
C PHE A 151 -11.12 2.82 -3.71
N VAL A 152 -10.66 2.63 -2.46
CA VAL A 152 -10.79 1.37 -1.74
C VAL A 152 -12.25 1.00 -1.52
N GLU A 153 -13.09 1.93 -1.07
CA GLU A 153 -14.54 1.71 -0.92
C GLU A 153 -15.20 1.30 -2.26
N GLU A 154 -14.81 1.94 -3.36
CA GLU A 154 -15.32 1.62 -4.70
C GLU A 154 -14.95 0.20 -5.15
N VAL A 155 -13.70 -0.24 -4.96
CA VAL A 155 -13.28 -1.61 -5.34
C VAL A 155 -13.75 -2.68 -4.37
N THR A 156 -14.03 -2.32 -3.12
CA THR A 156 -14.54 -3.24 -2.09
C THR A 156 -16.07 -3.37 -2.11
N GLY A 157 -16.76 -2.47 -2.81
CA GLY A 157 -18.23 -2.42 -2.87
C GLY A 157 -18.86 -1.79 -1.61
N GLY A 158 -18.13 -0.94 -0.88
CA GLY A 158 -18.63 -0.22 0.29
C GLY A 158 -18.85 -1.08 1.55
N VAL A 159 -18.30 -2.30 1.60
CA VAL A 159 -18.38 -3.12 2.81
C VAL A 159 -17.33 -2.64 3.80
N ALA A 160 -17.74 -1.77 4.72
CA ALA A 160 -16.89 -1.32 5.83
C ALA A 160 -16.31 -2.53 6.58
N ALA A 161 -15.04 -2.43 6.97
CA ALA A 161 -14.34 -3.42 7.79
C ALA A 161 -15.01 -3.53 9.17
N GLY A 162 -16.08 -4.32 9.28
CA GLY A 162 -16.83 -4.50 10.50
C GLY A 162 -18.27 -4.89 10.24
N GLY A 163 -18.52 -6.19 10.03
CA GLY A 163 -19.87 -6.69 9.80
C GLY A 163 -19.93 -8.21 9.72
N SER A 164 -19.45 -8.90 10.76
CA SER A 164 -19.89 -10.27 11.04
C SER A 164 -20.52 -10.28 12.41
N ASP A 165 -21.84 -10.37 12.45
CA ASP A 165 -22.53 -11.32 13.33
C ASP A 165 -23.90 -11.60 12.72
N GLY A 166 -24.14 -12.88 12.45
CA GLY A 166 -25.45 -13.43 12.19
C GLY A 166 -26.13 -13.89 13.47
#